data_AF-A0A822BSS9-F1
#
_entry.id   AF-A0A822BSS9-F1
#
_cell.length_a   1.000
_cell.length_b   1.000
_cell.length_c   1.000
_cell.angle_alpha   90.00
_cell.angle_beta   90.00
_cell.angle_gamma   90.00
#
_symmetry.space_group_name_H-M   'P 1'
#
loop_
_entity.id
_entity.type
_entity.pdbx_description
1 polymer ?
#
loop_
_entity_poly.entity_id
_entity_poly.type
_entity_poly.pdbx_seq_one_letter_code
_entity_poly.pdbx_strand_id
1 'polypeptide(L)'
;MSKYGIRFNSSPIEKFDAAVPQTILARMNELNMQEYEVIIYILDQVGDDISYLIKYFGNIKIGMVTHCIRFDQLVSNSDPREMDMYIQNLVEKFNARLRGVNQLVSLMPALTSPSARSDIFMFFGIDCTHITCSHVQPSIVAVVGLKDSTNTQYAALGLDDGSFEKVLNNELRAIQRACQQLYGHNQLPQLCFVVVKKRHHTRFFTWNKQSNQANNIQPGTVIDTDMVSLNGFEFYLNSDATIQGTSRPMLYQVLYDEIGFTSDDIQQLTYYLCHIDVRCTKAIYVPAPVHYATLHVSHHLKLHYKSQM
;
A
#
# COMPACT_ATOMS: atom_id res chain seq x y z
N MET A 1 19.21 0.81 24.91
CA MET A 1 18.61 0.73 23.55
C MET A 1 17.62 1.87 23.42
N SER A 2 17.45 2.46 22.24
CA SER A 2 16.34 3.41 22.03
C SER A 2 15.01 2.67 22.16
N LYS A 3 13.94 3.37 22.57
CA LYS A 3 12.62 2.78 22.81
C LYS A 3 12.10 1.94 21.63
N TYR A 4 12.41 2.36 20.41
CA TYR A 4 11.91 1.75 19.18
C TYR A 4 12.99 0.99 18.38
N GLY A 5 14.16 0.74 18.96
CA GLY A 5 15.23 -0.01 18.29
C GLY A 5 15.99 0.73 17.18
N ILE A 6 15.50 1.88 16.69
CA ILE A 6 16.21 2.74 15.72
C ILE A 6 17.08 3.77 16.46
N ARG A 7 18.32 3.96 16.02
CA ARG A 7 19.21 5.03 16.52
C ARG A 7 19.47 6.04 15.41
N PHE A 8 18.96 7.25 15.58
CA PHE A 8 19.32 8.37 14.72
C PHE A 8 20.64 8.99 15.17
N ASN A 9 21.42 9.50 14.22
CA ASN A 9 22.58 10.33 14.53
C ASN A 9 22.12 11.64 15.21
N SER A 10 22.88 12.13 16.18
CA SER A 10 22.62 13.40 16.88
C SER A 10 23.13 14.64 16.13
N SER A 11 23.67 14.47 14.91
CA SER A 11 24.08 15.55 14.00
C SER A 11 22.93 16.56 13.71
N PRO A 12 23.24 17.82 13.35
CA PRO A 12 22.46 18.98 13.78
C PRO A 12 21.10 19.14 13.09
N ILE A 13 20.13 19.58 13.88
CA ILE A 13 18.90 20.22 13.40
C ILE A 13 19.31 21.55 12.78
N GLU A 14 19.20 21.67 11.46
CA GLU A 14 19.45 22.92 10.75
C GLU A 14 18.15 23.62 10.34
N LYS A 15 18.16 24.95 10.38
CA LYS A 15 17.12 25.75 9.73
C LYS A 15 17.48 25.89 8.26
N PHE A 16 16.52 25.62 7.40
CA PHE A 16 16.70 25.64 5.95
C PHE A 16 15.54 26.40 5.31
N ASP A 17 15.86 27.35 4.43
CA ASP A 17 14.86 28.07 3.65
C ASP A 17 14.53 27.29 2.37
N ALA A 18 13.31 26.74 2.34
CA ALA A 18 12.78 25.94 1.25
C ALA A 18 11.88 26.74 0.30
N ALA A 19 11.88 28.07 0.37
CA ALA A 19 11.03 28.92 -0.49
C ALA A 19 11.29 28.73 -1.99
N VAL A 20 12.51 28.33 -2.36
CA VAL A 20 12.94 28.15 -3.75
C VAL A 20 13.21 26.67 -4.03
N PRO A 21 12.52 26.02 -5.00
CA PRO A 21 12.72 24.59 -5.26
C PRO A 21 14.16 24.19 -5.59
N GLN A 22 14.93 25.05 -6.29
CA GLN A 22 16.33 24.74 -6.60
C GLN A 22 17.23 24.66 -5.37
N THR A 23 16.94 25.40 -4.29
CA THR A 23 17.75 25.34 -3.07
C THR A 23 17.59 23.99 -2.39
N ILE A 24 16.37 23.43 -2.40
CA ILE A 24 16.08 22.09 -1.86
C ILE A 24 16.94 21.06 -2.60
N LEU A 25 16.93 21.08 -3.93
CA LEU A 25 17.68 20.12 -4.74
C LEU A 25 19.20 20.24 -4.52
N ALA A 26 19.73 21.46 -4.49
CA ALA A 26 21.14 21.70 -4.22
C ALA A 26 21.56 21.13 -2.85
N ARG A 27 20.78 21.43 -1.81
CA ARG A 27 21.05 20.95 -0.46
C ARG A 27 20.94 19.42 -0.36
N MET A 28 19.97 18.82 -1.03
CA MET A 28 19.84 17.36 -1.07
C MET A 28 21.04 16.69 -1.73
N ASN A 29 21.61 17.27 -2.79
CA ASN A 29 22.83 16.74 -3.42
C ASN A 29 24.04 16.81 -2.48
N GLU A 30 24.20 17.91 -1.73
CA GLU A 30 25.26 18.04 -0.72
C GLU A 30 25.14 16.97 0.37
N LEU A 31 23.93 16.77 0.89
CA LEU A 31 23.67 15.77 1.93
C LEU A 31 23.83 14.34 1.38
N ASN A 32 23.48 14.10 0.12
CA ASN A 32 23.71 12.81 -0.53
C ASN A 32 25.21 12.50 -0.67
N MET A 33 26.05 13.51 -0.97
CA MET A 33 27.52 13.35 -0.99
C MET A 33 28.11 13.05 0.39
N GLN A 34 27.41 13.43 1.47
CA GLN A 34 27.79 13.13 2.84
C GLN A 34 27.27 11.77 3.33
N GLU A 35 26.67 10.97 2.45
CA GLU A 35 26.20 9.61 2.71
C GLU A 35 25.14 9.50 3.83
N TYR A 36 24.26 10.50 3.96
CA TYR A 36 23.12 10.39 4.86
C TYR A 36 22.11 9.35 4.36
N GLU A 37 21.71 8.43 5.23
CA GLU A 37 20.74 7.36 4.92
C GLU A 37 19.30 7.88 4.81
N VAL A 38 18.94 8.89 5.61
CA VAL A 38 17.60 9.49 5.64
C VAL A 38 17.67 10.97 5.98
N ILE A 39 16.82 11.77 5.33
CA ILE A 39 16.61 13.17 5.67
C ILE A 39 15.18 13.38 6.16
N ILE A 40 15.05 14.02 7.32
CA ILE A 40 13.78 14.38 7.93
C ILE A 40 13.57 15.88 7.76
N TYR A 41 12.55 16.26 6.99
CA TYR A 41 12.12 17.63 6.81
C TYR A 41 10.97 17.95 7.76
N ILE A 42 11.11 19.02 8.53
CA ILE A 42 10.03 19.56 9.36
C ILE A 42 9.48 20.78 8.64
N LEU A 43 8.22 20.70 8.20
CA LEU A 43 7.58 21.71 7.36
C LEU A 43 6.65 22.60 8.18
N ASP A 44 6.66 23.91 7.93
CA ASP A 44 5.63 24.81 8.43
C ASP A 44 4.30 24.56 7.71
N GLN A 45 3.21 25.13 8.21
CA GLN A 45 1.83 24.68 7.92
C GLN A 45 1.42 24.73 6.42
N VAL A 46 2.21 25.39 5.55
CA VAL A 46 1.99 25.50 4.10
C VAL A 46 2.92 24.55 3.33
N GLY A 47 2.85 23.25 3.66
CA GLY A 47 3.90 22.29 3.30
C GLY A 47 3.55 21.26 2.22
N ASP A 48 2.32 21.19 1.70
CA ASP A 48 1.94 20.09 0.80
C ASP A 48 2.70 20.17 -0.55
N ASP A 49 2.99 21.37 -1.04
CA ASP A 49 3.74 21.58 -2.27
C ASP A 49 5.23 21.28 -2.10
N ILE A 50 5.83 21.78 -1.03
CA ILE A 50 7.23 21.54 -0.67
C ILE A 50 7.46 20.06 -0.34
N SER A 51 6.58 19.43 0.45
CA SER A 51 6.66 17.99 0.76
C SER A 51 6.66 17.14 -0.49
N TYR A 52 5.83 17.53 -1.46
CA TYR A 52 5.76 16.85 -2.73
C TYR A 52 7.06 17.04 -3.54
N LEU A 53 7.61 18.26 -3.63
CA LEU A 53 8.88 18.53 -4.31
C LEU A 53 10.04 17.76 -3.69
N ILE A 54 10.12 17.71 -2.36
CA ILE A 54 11.11 16.92 -1.61
C ILE A 54 11.00 15.44 -2.00
N LYS A 55 9.78 14.89 -2.05
CA LYS A 55 9.59 13.49 -2.45
C LYS A 55 9.96 13.25 -3.91
N TYR A 56 9.68 14.19 -4.81
CA TYR A 56 10.09 14.09 -6.21
C TYR A 56 11.61 14.10 -6.35
N PHE A 57 12.31 15.06 -5.74
CA PHE A 57 13.77 15.11 -5.78
C PHE A 57 14.40 13.90 -5.11
N GLY A 58 13.88 13.48 -3.95
CA GLY A 58 14.37 12.31 -3.22
C GLY A 58 14.17 11.02 -4.00
N ASN A 59 12.93 10.70 -4.41
CA ASN A 59 12.62 9.40 -5.00
C ASN A 59 13.02 9.29 -6.48
N ILE A 60 12.92 10.38 -7.24
CA ILE A 60 13.06 10.34 -8.71
C ILE A 60 14.41 10.89 -9.19
N LYS A 61 14.92 11.97 -8.58
CA LYS A 61 16.14 12.63 -9.07
C LYS A 61 17.41 12.11 -8.40
N ILE A 62 17.42 11.99 -7.08
CA ILE A 62 18.63 11.73 -6.29
C ILE A 62 18.69 10.27 -5.82
N GLY A 63 17.55 9.64 -5.54
CA GLY A 63 17.50 8.28 -4.98
C GLY A 63 17.74 8.25 -3.46
N MET A 64 17.41 9.32 -2.75
CA MET A 64 17.63 9.47 -1.31
C MET A 64 16.33 9.38 -0.52
N VAL A 65 16.35 8.68 0.62
CA VAL A 65 15.19 8.51 1.48
C VAL A 65 14.87 9.83 2.20
N THR A 66 13.71 10.41 1.92
CA THR A 66 13.23 11.64 2.56
C THR A 66 11.91 11.45 3.27
N HIS A 67 11.72 12.07 4.42
CA HIS A 67 10.43 12.10 5.11
C HIS A 67 10.05 13.52 5.50
N CYS A 68 8.76 13.83 5.39
CA CYS A 68 8.25 15.15 5.76
C CYS A 68 7.32 15.00 6.96
N ILE A 69 7.58 15.79 8.00
CA ILE A 69 6.79 15.90 9.21
C ILE A 69 6.24 17.32 9.23
N ARG A 70 4.92 17.47 9.44
CA ARG A 70 4.36 18.80 9.65
C ARG A 70 4.68 19.26 11.07
N PHE A 71 5.18 20.48 11.21
CA PHE A 71 5.53 21.06 12.50
C PHE A 71 4.34 21.05 13.46
N ASP A 72 3.14 21.38 12.97
CA ASP A 72 1.95 21.44 13.80
C ASP A 72 1.56 20.09 14.42
N GLN A 73 1.83 18.95 13.77
CA GLN A 73 1.63 17.62 14.36
C GLN A 73 2.57 17.36 15.55
N LEU A 74 3.74 18.01 15.59
CA LEU A 74 4.70 17.90 16.69
C LEU A 74 4.32 18.78 17.88
N VAL A 75 3.64 19.92 17.67
CA VAL A 75 3.27 20.86 18.74
C VAL A 75 1.82 20.78 19.18
N SER A 76 0.89 20.35 18.32
CA SER A 76 -0.54 20.26 18.65
C SER A 76 -0.88 19.06 19.55
N ASN A 77 -0.02 18.03 19.54
CA ASN A 77 -0.28 16.80 20.25
C ASN A 77 0.20 16.91 21.70
N SER A 78 -0.72 17.29 22.58
CA SER A 78 -0.44 17.57 24.00
C SER A 78 -0.49 16.33 24.89
N ASP A 79 -1.14 15.25 24.45
CA ASP A 79 -1.17 13.98 25.19
C ASP A 79 0.11 13.17 24.89
N PRO A 80 0.94 12.87 25.91
CA PRO A 80 2.13 12.05 25.74
C PRO A 80 1.87 10.69 25.08
N ARG A 81 0.69 10.09 25.29
CA ARG A 81 0.33 8.79 24.70
C ARG A 81 0.05 8.90 23.21
N GLU A 82 -0.69 9.92 22.80
CA GLU A 82 -0.97 10.18 21.38
C GLU A 82 0.32 10.53 20.63
N MET A 83 1.21 11.32 21.25
CA MET A 83 2.53 11.60 20.69
C MET A 83 3.36 10.33 20.55
N ASP A 84 3.33 9.43 21.55
CA ASP A 84 4.04 8.17 21.50
C ASP A 84 3.60 7.28 20.34
N MET A 85 2.28 7.19 20.11
CA MET A 85 1.70 6.48 18.96
C MET A 85 2.08 7.13 17.64
N TYR A 86 2.11 8.46 17.58
CA TYR A 86 2.53 9.19 16.39
C TYR A 86 4.00 8.91 16.04
N ILE A 87 4.89 9.00 17.03
CA ILE A 87 6.32 8.70 16.87
C ILE A 87 6.53 7.24 16.47
N GLN A 88 5.80 6.30 17.07
CA GLN A 88 5.87 4.89 16.68
C GLN A 88 5.56 4.69 15.19
N ASN A 89 4.46 5.28 14.69
CA ASN A 89 4.10 5.21 13.27
C ASN A 89 5.14 5.87 12.35
N LEU A 90 5.87 6.89 12.82
CA LEU A 90 6.97 7.50 12.06
C LEU A 90 8.17 6.55 11.99
N VAL A 91 8.57 5.98 13.13
CA VAL A 91 9.65 5.00 13.24
C VAL A 91 9.39 3.80 12.32
N GLU A 92 8.18 3.25 12.32
CA GLU A 92 7.80 2.14 11.45
C GLU A 92 8.01 2.48 9.96
N LYS A 93 7.66 3.70 9.54
CA LYS A 93 7.91 4.17 8.16
C LYS A 93 9.38 4.34 7.87
N PHE A 94 10.17 4.83 8.82
CA PHE A 94 11.62 4.98 8.65
C PHE A 94 12.29 3.63 8.49
N ASN A 95 12.01 2.68 9.39
CA ASN A 95 12.56 1.34 9.34
C ASN A 95 12.29 0.69 7.99
N ALA A 96 11.03 0.72 7.53
CA ALA A 96 10.64 0.13 6.26
C ALA A 96 11.36 0.75 5.05
N ARG A 97 11.54 2.07 5.04
CA ARG A 97 12.27 2.76 3.95
C ARG A 97 13.76 2.51 3.99
N LEU A 98 14.32 2.28 5.17
CA LEU A 98 15.69 1.84 5.39
C LEU A 98 15.84 0.31 5.28
N ARG A 99 14.82 -0.39 4.73
CA ARG A 99 14.81 -1.84 4.45
C ARG A 99 14.82 -2.72 5.70
N GLY A 100 14.51 -2.15 6.87
CA GLY A 100 14.26 -2.90 8.09
C GLY A 100 12.90 -3.58 8.08
N VAL A 101 12.75 -4.58 8.95
CA VAL A 101 11.55 -5.38 9.14
C VAL A 101 10.85 -4.94 10.42
N ASN A 102 9.60 -4.46 10.32
CA ASN A 102 8.80 -4.04 11.49
C ASN A 102 8.13 -5.23 12.18
N GLN A 103 7.53 -6.11 11.38
CA GLN A 103 6.76 -7.25 11.84
C GLN A 103 6.80 -8.36 10.79
N LEU A 104 6.70 -9.60 11.23
CA LEU A 104 6.63 -10.77 10.37
C LEU A 104 5.29 -11.47 10.60
N VAL A 105 4.49 -11.58 9.55
CA VAL A 105 3.26 -12.40 9.56
C VAL A 105 3.55 -13.65 8.75
N SER A 106 3.36 -14.81 9.37
CA SER A 106 3.46 -16.09 8.66
C SER A 106 2.23 -16.26 7.77
N LEU A 107 2.44 -16.26 6.46
CA LEU A 107 1.38 -16.55 5.48
C LEU A 107 1.17 -18.07 5.30
N MET A 108 2.07 -18.90 5.84
CA MET A 108 2.05 -20.36 5.66
C MET A 108 0.71 -21.00 6.00
N PRO A 109 -0.01 -20.64 7.09
CA PRO A 109 -1.28 -21.29 7.39
C PRO A 109 -2.34 -21.11 6.30
N ALA A 110 -2.24 -20.06 5.47
CA ALA A 110 -3.14 -19.80 4.35
C ALA A 110 -2.58 -20.29 2.99
N LEU A 111 -1.33 -20.76 2.97
CA LEU A 111 -0.61 -21.20 1.77
C LEU A 111 -0.33 -22.72 1.76
N THR A 112 -0.63 -23.43 2.85
CA THR A 112 -0.43 -24.88 3.02
C THR A 112 -1.46 -25.75 2.29
N SER A 113 -2.12 -25.24 1.25
CA SER A 113 -3.03 -26.04 0.45
C SER A 113 -2.25 -27.18 -0.23
N PRO A 114 -2.69 -28.46 -0.14
CA PRO A 114 -2.03 -29.59 -0.80
C PRO A 114 -1.88 -29.43 -2.32
N SER A 115 -2.67 -28.53 -2.92
CA SER A 115 -2.69 -28.21 -4.35
C SER A 115 -1.59 -27.22 -4.77
N ALA A 116 -1.06 -26.41 -3.84
CA ALA A 116 0.03 -25.49 -4.12
C ALA A 116 1.33 -26.28 -4.33
N ARG A 117 1.72 -26.49 -5.59
CA ARG A 117 2.91 -27.28 -5.98
C ARG A 117 4.24 -26.58 -5.68
N SER A 118 4.24 -25.39 -5.08
CA SER A 118 5.43 -24.56 -4.92
C SER A 118 5.57 -23.99 -3.52
N ASP A 119 6.78 -24.11 -2.95
CA ASP A 119 7.16 -23.52 -1.66
C ASP A 119 7.34 -21.98 -1.72
N ILE A 120 7.16 -21.36 -2.90
CA ILE A 120 7.48 -19.96 -3.17
C ILE A 120 6.27 -19.27 -3.80
N PHE A 121 5.80 -18.20 -3.14
CA PHE A 121 4.70 -17.36 -3.61
C PHE A 121 5.18 -15.92 -3.81
N MET A 122 4.60 -15.24 -4.80
CA MET A 122 4.80 -13.81 -5.03
C MET A 122 3.45 -13.12 -5.13
N PHE A 123 3.27 -12.05 -4.35
CA PHE A 123 2.02 -11.29 -4.31
C PHE A 123 2.17 -9.98 -5.08
N PHE A 124 1.21 -9.71 -5.96
CA PHE A 124 1.12 -8.48 -6.71
C PHE A 124 -0.14 -7.71 -6.33
N GLY A 125 -0.02 -6.40 -6.22
CA GLY A 125 -1.14 -5.46 -6.17
C GLY A 125 -1.12 -4.58 -7.39
N ILE A 126 -2.27 -4.36 -8.00
CA ILE A 126 -2.44 -3.50 -9.17
C ILE A 126 -3.54 -2.51 -8.83
N ASP A 127 -3.31 -1.23 -9.14
CA ASP A 127 -4.34 -0.19 -9.04
C ASP A 127 -4.25 0.71 -10.27
N CYS A 128 -5.41 1.11 -10.78
CA CYS A 128 -5.53 2.02 -11.92
C CYS A 128 -6.47 3.16 -11.52
N THR A 129 -6.12 4.39 -11.87
CA THR A 129 -7.02 5.54 -11.72
C THR A 129 -7.08 6.35 -13.00
N HIS A 130 -8.31 6.63 -13.44
CA HIS A 130 -8.60 7.49 -14.58
C HIS A 130 -8.69 8.96 -14.14
N ILE A 131 -8.11 9.85 -14.94
CA ILE A 131 -8.21 11.30 -14.75
C ILE A 131 -9.42 11.82 -15.53
N THR A 132 -10.48 12.23 -14.83
CA THR A 132 -11.76 12.64 -15.45
C THR A 132 -11.84 14.11 -15.86
N CYS A 133 -10.70 14.82 -15.96
CA CYS A 133 -10.69 16.29 -16.06
C CYS A 133 -10.21 16.86 -17.40
N SER A 134 -9.91 16.03 -18.41
CA SER A 134 -9.34 16.46 -19.70
C SER A 134 -9.98 15.73 -20.89
N HIS A 135 -9.90 16.35 -22.08
CA HIS A 135 -10.41 15.78 -23.35
C HIS A 135 -9.71 14.48 -23.77
N VAL A 136 -8.46 14.29 -23.31
CA VAL A 136 -7.74 13.01 -23.31
C VAL A 136 -7.77 12.50 -21.87
N GLN A 137 -8.21 11.28 -21.62
CA GLN A 137 -8.31 10.70 -20.27
C GLN A 137 -7.14 9.75 -20.01
N PRO A 138 -5.94 10.25 -19.62
CA PRO A 138 -4.86 9.36 -19.23
C PRO A 138 -5.26 8.55 -18.00
N SER A 139 -4.78 7.32 -17.95
CA SER A 139 -4.93 6.44 -16.81
C SER A 139 -3.55 6.23 -16.20
N ILE A 140 -3.48 6.31 -14.88
CA ILE A 140 -2.25 6.02 -14.15
C ILE A 140 -2.41 4.65 -13.53
N VAL A 141 -1.49 3.75 -13.85
CA VAL A 141 -1.46 2.39 -13.32
C VAL A 141 -0.22 2.21 -12.48
N ALA A 142 -0.36 1.58 -11.32
CA ALA A 142 0.77 1.09 -10.56
C ALA A 142 0.65 -0.41 -10.32
N VAL A 143 1.77 -1.11 -10.47
CA VAL A 143 1.93 -2.52 -10.10
C VAL A 143 2.95 -2.58 -8.98
N VAL A 144 2.60 -3.25 -7.89
CA VAL A 144 3.48 -3.45 -6.73
C VAL A 144 3.62 -4.93 -6.46
N GLY A 145 4.84 -5.44 -6.51
CA GLY A 145 5.17 -6.83 -6.20
C GLY A 145 5.91 -6.95 -4.88
N LEU A 146 5.56 -7.95 -4.09
CA LEU A 146 6.34 -8.32 -2.92
C LEU A 146 7.70 -8.93 -3.37
N LYS A 147 8.79 -8.49 -2.75
CA LYS A 147 10.16 -8.77 -3.18
C LYS A 147 10.90 -9.78 -2.30
N ASP A 148 10.45 -10.00 -1.07
CA ASP A 148 11.14 -10.81 -0.08
C ASP A 148 10.24 -11.86 0.58
N SER A 149 10.86 -12.92 1.09
CA SER A 149 10.18 -13.97 1.86
C SER A 149 9.71 -13.49 3.25
N THR A 150 10.21 -12.34 3.70
CA THR A 150 9.77 -11.70 4.95
C THR A 150 8.49 -10.89 4.78
N ASN A 151 7.93 -10.81 3.58
CA ASN A 151 6.67 -10.11 3.28
C ASN A 151 6.70 -8.61 3.65
N THR A 152 7.86 -7.98 3.55
CA THR A 152 8.11 -6.61 4.07
C THR A 152 8.63 -5.64 3.02
N GLN A 153 9.25 -6.13 1.95
CA GLN A 153 9.80 -5.29 0.90
C GLN A 153 8.97 -5.41 -0.36
N TYR A 154 8.73 -4.27 -1.00
CA TYR A 154 7.93 -4.16 -2.19
C TYR A 154 8.71 -3.45 -3.30
N ALA A 155 8.53 -3.91 -4.53
CA ALA A 155 8.97 -3.22 -5.73
C ALA A 155 7.74 -2.67 -6.45
N ALA A 156 7.79 -1.42 -6.90
CA ALA A 156 6.68 -0.75 -7.56
C ALA A 156 7.09 -0.24 -8.94
N LEU A 157 6.19 -0.38 -9.91
CA LEU A 157 6.30 0.20 -11.24
C LEU A 157 5.06 1.06 -11.50
N GLY A 158 5.27 2.33 -11.84
CA GLY A 158 4.21 3.22 -12.34
C GLY A 158 4.27 3.30 -13.86
N LEU A 159 3.13 3.17 -14.52
CA LEU A 159 2.98 3.30 -15.96
C LEU A 159 1.90 4.36 -16.25
N ASP A 160 2.26 5.31 -17.11
CA ASP A 160 1.33 6.29 -17.65
C ASP A 160 0.89 5.76 -19.01
N ASP A 161 -0.37 5.33 -19.14
CA ASP A 161 -0.86 4.91 -20.46
C ASP A 161 -2.32 5.30 -20.69
N GLY A 162 -2.57 5.81 -21.88
CA GLY A 162 -3.81 6.46 -22.28
C GLY A 162 -4.81 5.50 -22.93
N SER A 163 -5.23 4.44 -22.24
CA SER A 163 -6.50 3.71 -22.47
C SER A 163 -6.46 2.32 -21.83
N PHE A 164 -7.05 2.18 -20.64
CA PHE A 164 -7.31 0.87 -20.04
C PHE A 164 -8.78 0.51 -20.19
N GLU A 165 -9.14 -0.14 -21.30
CA GLU A 165 -10.39 -0.87 -21.39
C GLU A 165 -10.15 -2.39 -21.54
N LYS A 166 -10.79 -3.15 -20.63
CA LYS A 166 -10.81 -4.62 -20.46
C LYS A 166 -9.66 -5.19 -19.61
N VAL A 167 -9.86 -5.16 -18.29
CA VAL A 167 -8.97 -5.65 -17.24
C VAL A 167 -8.66 -7.15 -17.38
N LEU A 168 -9.66 -8.04 -17.34
CA LEU A 168 -9.37 -9.48 -17.21
C LEU A 168 -8.64 -10.09 -18.43
N ASN A 169 -9.19 -9.91 -19.63
CA ASN A 169 -8.65 -10.59 -20.82
C ASN A 169 -7.34 -10.00 -21.33
N ASN A 170 -7.05 -8.74 -21.03
CA ASN A 170 -5.81 -8.11 -21.49
C ASN A 170 -4.73 -8.17 -20.41
N GLU A 171 -5.04 -7.94 -19.13
CA GLU A 171 -4.05 -7.96 -18.05
C GLU A 171 -3.59 -9.38 -17.72
N LEU A 172 -4.51 -10.34 -17.56
CA LEU A 172 -4.13 -11.73 -17.30
C LEU A 172 -3.25 -12.28 -18.43
N ARG A 173 -3.62 -12.00 -19.69
CA ARG A 173 -2.80 -12.40 -20.85
C ARG A 173 -1.45 -11.68 -20.89
N ALA A 174 -1.38 -10.41 -20.48
CA ALA A 174 -0.12 -9.69 -20.38
C ALA A 174 0.80 -10.34 -19.33
N ILE A 175 0.26 -10.71 -18.16
CA ILE A 175 1.00 -11.43 -17.12
C ILE A 175 1.46 -12.79 -17.64
N GLN A 176 0.58 -13.57 -18.26
CA GLN A 176 0.92 -14.87 -18.85
C GLN A 176 2.02 -14.75 -19.91
N ARG A 177 1.95 -13.74 -20.80
CA ARG A 177 3.00 -13.47 -21.80
C ARG A 177 4.32 -13.08 -21.16
N ALA A 178 4.31 -12.23 -20.13
CA ALA A 178 5.52 -11.87 -19.39
C ALA A 178 6.16 -13.10 -18.73
N CYS A 179 5.35 -13.98 -18.13
CA CYS A 179 5.81 -15.25 -17.58
C CYS A 179 6.42 -16.15 -18.66
N GLN A 180 5.77 -16.27 -19.83
CA GLN A 180 6.29 -17.04 -20.96
C GLN A 180 7.63 -16.51 -21.48
N GLN A 181 7.80 -15.19 -21.53
CA GLN A 181 9.06 -14.56 -21.94
C GLN A 181 10.19 -14.81 -20.95
N LEU A 182 9.90 -14.81 -19.64
CA LEU A 182 10.90 -14.99 -18.59
C LEU A 182 11.26 -16.45 -18.31
N TYR A 183 10.26 -17.35 -18.30
CA TYR A 183 10.42 -18.74 -17.87
C TYR A 183 10.31 -19.77 -19.02
N GLY A 184 9.93 -19.34 -20.22
CA GLY A 184 9.62 -20.23 -21.33
C GLY A 184 8.31 -21.01 -21.11
N HIS A 185 8.06 -22.04 -21.93
CA HIS A 185 6.79 -22.78 -21.92
C HIS A 185 6.68 -23.88 -20.85
N ASN A 186 7.80 -24.37 -20.31
CA ASN A 186 7.81 -25.58 -19.47
C ASN A 186 7.85 -25.29 -17.95
N GLN A 187 7.99 -24.03 -17.54
CA GLN A 187 8.15 -23.63 -16.14
C GLN A 187 7.30 -22.40 -15.79
N LEU A 188 6.09 -22.31 -16.34
CA LEU A 188 5.19 -21.21 -16.03
C LEU A 188 4.72 -21.29 -14.57
N PRO A 189 4.76 -20.18 -13.81
CA PRO A 189 4.17 -20.14 -12.49
C PRO A 189 2.64 -20.29 -12.60
N GLN A 190 2.04 -20.96 -11.61
CA GLN A 190 0.58 -20.99 -11.46
C GLN A 190 0.10 -19.58 -11.06
N LEU A 191 -0.99 -19.12 -11.68
CA LEU A 191 -1.55 -17.79 -11.44
C LEU A 191 -2.90 -17.87 -10.73
N CYS A 192 -3.10 -16.97 -9.76
CA CYS A 192 -4.41 -16.64 -9.20
C CYS A 192 -4.66 -15.14 -9.36
N PHE A 193 -5.82 -14.77 -9.92
CA PHE A 193 -6.21 -13.39 -10.20
C PHE A 193 -7.50 -13.04 -9.47
N VAL A 194 -7.37 -12.12 -8.50
CA VAL A 194 -8.48 -11.65 -7.65
C VAL A 194 -8.70 -10.16 -7.88
N VAL A 195 -9.93 -9.77 -8.18
CA VAL A 195 -10.32 -8.36 -8.29
C VAL A 195 -10.90 -7.89 -6.97
N VAL A 196 -10.40 -6.75 -6.48
CA VAL A 196 -10.91 -6.08 -5.29
C VAL A 196 -11.78 -4.88 -5.69
N LYS A 197 -13.07 -4.93 -5.37
CA LYS A 197 -14.00 -3.82 -5.61
C LYS A 197 -14.10 -2.95 -4.36
N LYS A 198 -13.36 -1.83 -4.35
CA LYS A 198 -13.31 -0.87 -3.22
C LYS A 198 -14.56 0.02 -3.09
N ARG A 199 -15.31 0.19 -4.18
CA ARG A 199 -16.46 1.09 -4.27
C ARG A 199 -17.72 0.30 -4.60
N HIS A 200 -18.54 0.08 -3.59
CA HIS A 200 -19.86 -0.55 -3.70
C HIS A 200 -20.80 -0.05 -2.58
N HIS A 201 -22.09 -0.34 -2.72
CA HIS A 201 -23.14 0.15 -1.83
C HIS A 201 -23.50 -0.82 -0.68
N THR A 202 -23.03 -2.06 -0.72
CA THR A 202 -23.29 -3.08 0.30
C THR A 202 -22.68 -2.71 1.66
N ARG A 203 -23.46 -2.84 2.73
CA ARG A 203 -23.02 -2.63 4.13
C ARG A 203 -23.57 -3.76 4.98
N PHE A 204 -22.81 -4.16 6.00
CA PHE A 204 -23.15 -5.25 6.90
C PHE A 204 -23.14 -4.75 8.34
N PHE A 205 -24.08 -5.27 9.14
CA PHE A 205 -24.28 -4.84 10.51
C PHE A 205 -24.49 -6.05 11.42
N THR A 206 -24.05 -5.94 12.67
CA THR A 206 -24.40 -6.93 13.69
C THR A 206 -25.87 -6.79 14.09
N TRP A 207 -26.53 -7.93 14.31
CA TRP A 207 -27.93 -7.95 14.75
C TRP A 207 -28.12 -7.33 16.13
N ASN A 208 -27.16 -7.53 17.04
CA ASN A 208 -27.30 -7.15 18.44
C ASN A 208 -26.83 -5.71 18.68
N LYS A 209 -27.77 -4.82 19.05
CA LYS A 209 -27.48 -3.42 19.40
C LYS A 209 -26.86 -3.36 20.80
N GLN A 210 -25.55 -3.14 20.89
CA GLN A 210 -24.97 -2.55 22.10
C GLN A 210 -25.13 -1.03 22.03
N SER A 211 -25.78 -0.44 23.02
CA SER A 211 -26.11 0.99 23.05
C SER A 211 -24.86 1.87 22.98
N ASN A 212 -24.89 2.87 22.08
CA ASN A 212 -23.89 3.92 21.82
C ASN A 212 -22.73 3.63 20.83
N GLN A 213 -22.68 2.48 20.16
CA GLN A 213 -21.74 2.26 19.04
C GLN A 213 -22.47 1.94 17.74
N ALA A 214 -21.84 2.30 16.61
CA ALA A 214 -22.28 1.80 15.32
C ALA A 214 -22.22 0.27 15.34
N ASN A 215 -23.29 -0.42 14.91
CA ASN A 215 -23.37 -1.89 14.85
C ASN A 215 -22.48 -2.46 13.74
N ASN A 216 -21.20 -2.10 13.73
CA ASN A 216 -20.23 -2.55 12.76
C ASN A 216 -19.89 -4.02 13.00
N ILE A 217 -19.68 -4.73 11.89
CA ILE A 217 -19.16 -6.10 11.94
C ILE A 217 -17.69 -6.10 12.36
N GLN A 218 -17.24 -7.21 12.94
CA GLN A 218 -15.89 -7.32 13.48
C GLN A 218 -14.85 -7.48 12.36
N PRO A 219 -13.59 -7.07 12.57
CA PRO A 219 -12.49 -7.45 11.69
C PRO A 219 -12.40 -8.97 11.55
N GLY A 220 -12.13 -9.46 10.34
CA GLY A 220 -12.12 -10.87 9.99
C GLY A 220 -13.49 -11.45 9.60
N THR A 221 -14.57 -10.66 9.65
CA THR A 221 -15.89 -11.13 9.19
C THR A 221 -15.88 -11.34 7.67
N VAL A 222 -16.23 -12.56 7.24
CA VAL A 222 -16.38 -12.95 5.84
C VAL A 222 -17.87 -13.18 5.52
N ILE A 223 -18.29 -12.76 4.33
CA ILE A 223 -19.62 -13.07 3.77
C ILE A 223 -19.43 -13.64 2.36
N ASP A 224 -19.65 -14.93 2.20
CA ASP A 224 -19.48 -15.70 0.95
C ASP A 224 -20.73 -16.50 0.55
N THR A 225 -21.84 -16.28 1.25
CA THR A 225 -23.14 -16.93 1.03
C THR A 225 -24.26 -15.89 0.87
N ASP A 226 -25.32 -16.26 0.14
CA ASP A 226 -26.57 -15.52 -0.13
C ASP A 226 -26.48 -14.16 -0.85
N MET A 227 -25.42 -13.38 -0.61
CA MET A 227 -25.25 -11.99 -1.06
C MET A 227 -24.09 -11.83 -2.04
N VAL A 228 -23.68 -12.93 -2.67
CA VAL A 228 -22.58 -13.02 -3.63
C VAL A 228 -23.08 -13.62 -4.95
N SER A 229 -22.30 -13.49 -6.02
CA SER A 229 -22.62 -14.07 -7.33
C SER A 229 -22.92 -15.58 -7.25
N LEU A 230 -24.02 -16.03 -7.88
CA LEU A 230 -24.38 -17.45 -7.94
C LEU A 230 -23.42 -18.29 -8.79
N ASN A 231 -22.71 -17.67 -9.74
CA ASN A 231 -21.94 -18.35 -10.78
C ASN A 231 -20.43 -18.07 -10.72
N GLY A 232 -19.95 -17.37 -9.69
CA GLY A 232 -18.53 -17.03 -9.57
C GLY A 232 -18.08 -17.06 -8.12
N PHE A 233 -16.79 -17.23 -7.90
CA PHE A 233 -16.24 -17.19 -6.56
C PHE A 233 -16.06 -15.73 -6.12
N GLU A 234 -16.96 -15.26 -5.26
CA GLU A 234 -17.01 -13.91 -4.74
C GLU A 234 -17.25 -13.92 -3.22
N PHE A 235 -16.59 -13.04 -2.48
CA PHE A 235 -16.78 -12.90 -1.03
C PHE A 235 -16.53 -11.46 -0.56
N TYR A 236 -17.23 -11.04 0.48
CA TYR A 236 -16.91 -9.83 1.21
C TYR A 236 -15.99 -10.16 2.39
N LEU A 237 -15.02 -9.30 2.65
CA LEU A 237 -14.16 -9.37 3.84
C LEU A 237 -14.06 -8.00 4.50
N ASN A 238 -14.39 -7.96 5.79
CA ASN A 238 -14.13 -6.80 6.64
C ASN A 238 -12.80 -6.98 7.35
N SER A 239 -11.71 -6.45 6.80
CA SER A 239 -10.37 -6.73 7.33
C SER A 239 -9.93 -5.81 8.47
N ASP A 240 -10.48 -4.60 8.58
CA ASP A 240 -10.07 -3.60 9.56
C ASP A 240 -11.18 -3.19 10.54
N ALA A 241 -10.77 -2.61 11.66
CA ALA A 241 -11.68 -2.06 12.65
C ALA A 241 -12.10 -0.65 12.23
N THR A 242 -13.41 -0.44 12.08
CA THR A 242 -13.95 0.87 11.69
C THR A 242 -13.91 1.84 12.88
N ILE A 243 -13.08 2.87 12.76
CA ILE A 243 -12.90 3.90 13.79
C ILE A 243 -14.10 4.86 13.83
N GLN A 244 -14.62 5.23 12.65
CA GLN A 244 -15.72 6.18 12.53
C GLN A 244 -16.65 5.79 11.38
N GLY A 245 -17.96 5.92 11.62
CA GLY A 245 -19.00 5.61 10.64
C GLY A 245 -19.28 4.11 10.50
N THR A 246 -19.80 3.72 9.33
CA THR A 246 -20.16 2.34 9.01
C THR A 246 -19.03 1.62 8.29
N SER A 247 -18.75 0.37 8.68
CA SER A 247 -17.79 -0.51 8.01
C SER A 247 -18.08 -0.66 6.53
N ARG A 248 -17.01 -0.74 5.72
CA ARG A 248 -17.08 -0.95 4.28
C ARG A 248 -16.27 -2.19 3.92
N PRO A 249 -16.85 -3.38 4.08
CA PRO A 249 -16.16 -4.64 3.76
C PRO A 249 -15.89 -4.69 2.27
N MET A 250 -14.66 -4.99 1.88
CA MET A 250 -14.27 -5.03 0.47
C MET A 250 -14.83 -6.29 -0.19
N LEU A 251 -15.24 -6.17 -1.45
CA LEU A 251 -15.71 -7.29 -2.26
C LEU A 251 -14.58 -7.85 -3.11
N TYR A 252 -14.29 -9.14 -2.95
CA TYR A 252 -13.26 -9.87 -3.68
C TYR A 252 -13.92 -10.84 -4.64
N GLN A 253 -13.47 -10.84 -5.89
CA GLN A 253 -13.95 -11.75 -6.92
C GLN A 253 -12.77 -12.48 -7.56
N VAL A 254 -12.74 -13.80 -7.44
CA VAL A 254 -11.72 -14.66 -8.05
C VAL A 254 -12.11 -14.88 -9.50
N LEU A 255 -11.28 -14.39 -10.43
CA LEU A 255 -11.55 -14.48 -11.87
C LEU A 255 -10.72 -15.56 -12.56
N TYR A 256 -9.61 -15.96 -11.95
CA TYR A 256 -8.71 -16.99 -12.46
C TYR A 256 -7.97 -17.65 -11.30
N ASP A 257 -7.87 -18.97 -11.30
CA ASP A 257 -7.09 -19.68 -10.29
C ASP A 257 -6.58 -21.03 -10.84
N GLU A 258 -5.27 -21.09 -11.12
CA GLU A 258 -4.54 -22.32 -11.48
C GLU A 258 -3.90 -22.99 -10.27
N ILE A 259 -3.85 -22.31 -9.12
CA ILE A 259 -3.25 -22.81 -7.88
C ILE A 259 -4.22 -23.82 -7.25
N GLY A 260 -5.52 -23.60 -7.40
CA GLY A 260 -6.57 -24.47 -6.88
C GLY A 260 -6.84 -24.20 -5.41
N PHE A 261 -6.91 -22.92 -5.04
CA PHE A 261 -7.26 -22.48 -3.71
C PHE A 261 -8.71 -22.85 -3.38
N THR A 262 -8.92 -23.32 -2.16
CA THR A 262 -10.26 -23.45 -1.58
C THR A 262 -10.79 -22.08 -1.17
N SER A 263 -12.07 -22.06 -0.77
CA SER A 263 -12.68 -20.81 -0.28
C SER A 263 -11.95 -20.26 0.93
N ASP A 264 -11.68 -21.14 1.90
CA ASP A 264 -10.99 -20.79 3.14
C ASP A 264 -9.56 -20.31 2.88
N ASP A 265 -8.83 -20.97 1.97
CA ASP A 265 -7.44 -20.60 1.63
C ASP A 265 -7.36 -19.13 1.19
N ILE A 266 -8.17 -18.74 0.20
CA ILE A 266 -8.07 -17.41 -0.39
C ILE A 266 -8.64 -16.33 0.54
N GLN A 267 -9.68 -16.64 1.32
CA GLN A 267 -10.25 -15.73 2.31
C GLN A 267 -9.24 -15.44 3.42
N GLN A 268 -8.62 -16.48 3.98
CA GLN A 268 -7.62 -16.36 5.03
C GLN A 268 -6.35 -15.67 4.52
N LEU A 269 -5.88 -16.03 3.33
CA LEU A 269 -4.73 -15.40 2.69
C LEU A 269 -4.98 -13.91 2.48
N THR A 270 -6.14 -13.54 1.94
CA THR A 270 -6.54 -12.15 1.74
C THR A 270 -6.53 -11.38 3.06
N TYR A 271 -7.07 -11.97 4.13
CA TYR A 271 -7.05 -11.37 5.47
C TYR A 271 -5.64 -11.20 6.01
N TYR A 272 -4.76 -12.19 5.87
CA TYR A 272 -3.37 -12.09 6.33
C TYR A 272 -2.56 -11.05 5.55
N LEU A 273 -2.78 -10.93 4.24
CA LEU A 273 -2.17 -9.86 3.44
C LEU A 273 -2.61 -8.45 3.89
N CYS A 274 -3.71 -8.31 4.62
CA CYS A 274 -4.12 -7.04 5.22
C CYS A 274 -3.32 -6.68 6.50
N HIS A 275 -2.53 -7.60 7.04
CA HIS A 275 -1.74 -7.42 8.27
C HIS A 275 -0.25 -7.16 8.01
N ILE A 276 0.19 -7.25 6.76
CA ILE A 276 1.60 -7.06 6.38
C ILE A 276 1.92 -5.63 5.92
N ASP A 277 1.03 -4.67 6.16
CA ASP A 277 1.35 -3.27 5.93
C ASP A 277 2.44 -2.83 6.92
N VAL A 278 3.52 -2.22 6.41
CA VAL A 278 4.70 -1.84 7.20
C VAL A 278 4.53 -0.47 7.84
N ARG A 279 3.47 0.26 7.52
CA ARG A 279 3.22 1.63 7.99
C ARG A 279 2.41 1.68 9.29
N CYS A 280 1.85 0.55 9.73
CA CYS A 280 1.10 0.45 10.98
C CYS A 280 1.05 -1.00 11.50
N THR A 281 0.94 -1.15 12.81
CA THR A 281 0.70 -2.44 13.50
C THR A 281 -0.78 -2.83 13.57
N LYS A 282 -1.56 -2.49 12.55
CA LYS A 282 -3.00 -2.77 12.48
C LYS A 282 -3.34 -3.35 11.11
N ALA A 283 -4.36 -4.19 11.05
CA ALA A 283 -4.95 -4.60 9.80
C ALA A 283 -5.48 -3.37 9.04
N ILE A 284 -5.23 -3.35 7.74
CA ILE A 284 -5.79 -2.34 6.83
C ILE A 284 -6.97 -2.90 6.04
N TYR A 285 -7.79 -2.03 5.46
CA TYR A 285 -9.04 -2.40 4.80
C TYR A 285 -8.88 -3.20 3.49
N VAL A 286 -7.65 -3.41 3.00
CA VAL A 286 -7.33 -4.07 1.73
C VAL A 286 -5.93 -4.71 1.79
N PRO A 287 -5.62 -5.80 1.05
CA PRO A 287 -4.28 -6.38 1.02
C PRO A 287 -3.18 -5.35 0.79
N ALA A 288 -2.07 -5.46 1.54
CA ALA A 288 -0.96 -4.50 1.50
C ALA A 288 -0.39 -4.27 0.09
N PRO A 289 -0.18 -5.29 -0.78
CA PRO A 289 0.26 -5.05 -2.15
C PRO A 289 -0.67 -4.09 -2.91
N VAL A 290 -1.99 -4.25 -2.76
CA VAL A 290 -3.01 -3.40 -3.39
C VAL A 290 -3.02 -2.01 -2.75
N HIS A 291 -2.85 -1.92 -1.43
CA HIS A 291 -2.72 -0.63 -0.74
C HIS A 291 -1.53 0.18 -1.26
N TYR A 292 -0.37 -0.46 -1.41
CA TYR A 292 0.82 0.20 -1.95
C TYR A 292 0.64 0.63 -3.40
N ALA A 293 0.00 -0.19 -4.25
CA ALA A 293 -0.33 0.21 -5.61
C ALA A 293 -1.17 1.50 -5.63
N THR A 294 -2.20 1.60 -4.76
CA THR A 294 -3.00 2.82 -4.62
C THR A 294 -2.19 4.03 -4.15
N LEU A 295 -1.24 3.84 -3.23
CA LEU A 295 -0.35 4.92 -2.78
C LEU A 295 0.56 5.40 -3.91
N HIS A 296 1.08 4.49 -4.73
CA HIS A 296 1.87 4.81 -5.91
C HIS A 296 1.05 5.58 -6.94
N VAL A 297 -0.14 5.09 -7.32
CA VAL A 297 -1.05 5.81 -8.23
C VAL A 297 -1.36 7.22 -7.70
N SER A 298 -1.69 7.34 -6.42
CA SER A 298 -1.98 8.63 -5.79
C SER A 298 -0.79 9.59 -5.82
N HIS A 299 0.44 9.06 -5.68
CA HIS A 299 1.67 9.84 -5.80
C HIS A 299 1.87 10.34 -7.24
N HIS A 300 1.75 9.45 -8.22
CA HIS A 300 1.91 9.77 -9.64
C HIS A 300 0.85 10.75 -10.16
N LEU A 301 -0.42 10.60 -9.75
CA LEU A 301 -1.48 11.55 -10.06
C LEU A 301 -1.12 12.97 -9.61
N LYS A 302 -0.66 13.11 -8.37
CA LYS A 302 -0.22 14.39 -7.83
C LYS A 302 0.97 14.96 -8.61
N LEU A 303 1.84 14.10 -9.14
CA LEU A 303 2.94 14.57 -9.97
C LEU A 303 2.47 15.13 -11.32
N HIS A 304 1.58 14.41 -11.99
CA HIS A 304 1.02 14.81 -13.28
C HIS A 304 0.24 16.12 -13.21
N TYR A 305 -0.61 16.30 -12.20
CA TYR A 305 -1.37 17.54 -12.04
C TYR A 305 -0.48 18.77 -11.88
N LYS A 306 0.68 18.62 -11.23
CA LYS A 306 1.59 19.74 -10.97
C LYS A 306 2.53 20.06 -12.12
N SER A 307 2.86 19.10 -12.97
CA SER A 307 3.62 19.39 -14.20
C SER A 307 2.80 20.14 -15.26
N GLN A 308 1.48 20.23 -15.10
CA GLN A 308 0.56 20.91 -16.02
C GLN A 308 0.16 22.33 -15.55
N MET A 309 0.55 22.75 -14.35
CA MET A 309 0.39 24.12 -13.83
C MET A 309 1.67 24.92 -14.02
#